data_AF-A0A2D7T1L9-F1
#
_entry.id   AF-A0A2D7T1L9-F1
#
_cell.length_a   1.000
_cell.length_b   1.000
_cell.length_c   1.000
_cell.angle_alpha   90.00
_cell.angle_beta   90.00
_cell.angle_gamma   90.00
#
_symmetry.space_group_name_H-M   'P 1'
#
loop_
_entity.id
_entity.type
_entity.pdbx_description
1 polymer ?
#
loop_
_entity_poly.entity_id
_entity_poly.type
_entity_poly.pdbx_seq_one_letter_code
_entity_poly.pdbx_strand_id
1 'polypeptide(L)'
;MNQRYKNFLEVLHSGETILLDGATGSELENRGIKMDNSWCATASLEFDILKQIHKDYINAGAKIITTNTYASNRMILEVAGVDDKFEEINLAAINAAIQAREECGRDDVLVAGSLSHQIPYEDAFRSQEEKDKYIKKLTPEYFQKSFDELALFLADNGCDFILL
;
A
#
# COMPACT_ATOMS: atom_id res chain seq x y z
N MET A 1 -15.82 6.83 11.77
CA MET A 1 -15.70 7.41 10.42
C MET A 1 -15.19 8.85 10.57
N ASN A 2 -13.98 9.12 10.09
CA ASN A 2 -13.32 10.41 10.35
C ASN A 2 -13.97 11.56 9.56
N GLN A 3 -13.67 12.80 9.96
CA GLN A 3 -14.29 13.98 9.34
C GLN A 3 -13.85 14.19 7.89
N ARG A 4 -12.60 13.85 7.53
CA ARG A 4 -12.07 13.96 6.16
C ARG A 4 -12.88 13.11 5.18
N TYR A 5 -13.16 11.86 5.54
CA TYR A 5 -13.96 10.94 4.72
C TYR A 5 -15.39 11.45 4.52
N LYS A 6 -16.01 12.05 5.54
CA LYS A 6 -17.34 12.64 5.39
C LYS A 6 -17.34 13.82 4.41
N ASN A 7 -16.38 14.73 4.56
CA ASN A 7 -16.23 15.87 3.65
C ASN A 7 -15.98 15.39 2.20
N PHE A 8 -15.18 14.34 2.03
CA PHE A 8 -14.96 13.70 0.74
C PHE A 8 -16.25 13.18 0.11
N LEU A 9 -17.12 12.50 0.88
CA LEU A 9 -18.40 12.01 0.36
C LEU A 9 -19.31 13.15 -0.10
N GLU A 10 -19.29 14.30 0.56
CA GLU A 10 -20.04 15.49 0.13
C GLU A 10 -19.55 16.00 -1.22
N VAL A 11 -18.23 16.12 -1.41
CA VAL A 11 -17.59 16.52 -2.68
C VAL A 11 -17.88 15.50 -3.79
N LEU A 12 -17.81 14.20 -3.48
CA LEU A 12 -18.11 13.15 -4.44
C LEU A 12 -19.57 13.24 -4.90
N HIS A 13 -20.51 13.47 -3.96
CA HIS A 13 -21.93 13.59 -4.28
C HIS A 13 -22.30 14.89 -5.01
N SER A 14 -21.48 15.94 -4.93
CA SER A 14 -21.70 17.17 -5.71
C SER A 14 -21.33 17.01 -7.19
N GLY A 15 -20.75 15.87 -7.60
CA GLY A 15 -20.35 15.60 -8.98
C GLY A 15 -19.00 16.21 -9.36
N GLU A 16 -18.20 16.63 -8.37
CA GLU A 16 -16.84 17.10 -8.62
C GLU A 16 -15.93 15.93 -9.01
N THR A 17 -14.98 16.18 -9.92
CA THR A 17 -14.00 15.16 -10.31
C THR A 17 -12.88 15.11 -9.28
N ILE A 18 -12.62 13.92 -8.73
CA ILE A 18 -11.60 13.71 -7.70
C ILE A 18 -10.40 13.00 -8.33
N LEU A 19 -9.23 13.63 -8.24
CA LEU A 19 -7.99 13.10 -8.78
C LEU A 19 -7.30 12.19 -7.77
N LEU A 20 -7.01 10.95 -8.18
CA LEU A 20 -6.15 10.02 -7.44
C LEU A 20 -4.70 10.22 -7.87
N ASP A 21 -3.77 9.70 -7.07
CA ASP A 21 -2.36 9.61 -7.44
C ASP A 21 -2.07 8.55 -8.52
N GLY A 22 -0.79 8.38 -8.84
CA GLY A 22 -0.31 7.50 -9.90
C GLY A 22 0.52 6.31 -9.38
N ALA A 23 1.33 5.73 -10.27
CA ALA A 23 2.12 4.54 -9.99
C ALA A 23 3.32 4.80 -9.05
N THR A 24 3.09 4.65 -7.74
CA THR A 24 4.13 4.77 -6.69
C THR A 24 5.33 3.82 -6.91
N GLY A 25 5.09 2.57 -7.31
CA GLY A 25 6.17 1.61 -7.58
C GLY A 25 7.10 2.06 -8.71
N SER A 26 6.54 2.55 -9.82
CA SER A 26 7.33 3.09 -10.93
C SER A 26 8.12 4.34 -10.53
N GLU A 27 7.55 5.20 -9.69
CA GLU A 27 8.22 6.39 -9.18
C GLU A 27 9.37 6.05 -8.21
N LEU A 28 9.26 4.95 -7.46
CA LEU A 28 10.36 4.40 -6.64
C LEU A 28 11.50 3.90 -7.53
N GLU A 29 11.19 3.12 -8.58
CA GLU A 29 12.19 2.65 -9.55
C GLU A 29 12.89 3.82 -10.27
N ASN A 30 12.12 4.82 -10.71
CA ASN A 30 12.64 6.03 -11.34
C ASN A 30 13.58 6.83 -10.43
N ARG A 31 13.43 6.72 -9.10
CA ARG A 31 14.31 7.32 -8.09
C ARG A 31 15.46 6.40 -7.66
N GLY A 32 15.63 5.25 -8.34
CA GLY A 32 16.76 4.35 -8.16
C GLY A 32 16.55 3.26 -7.11
N ILE A 33 15.34 3.10 -6.58
CA ILE A 33 15.03 2.00 -5.65
C ILE A 33 14.84 0.72 -6.45
N LYS A 34 15.55 -0.33 -6.04
CA LYS A 34 15.44 -1.65 -6.68
C LYS A 34 14.28 -2.43 -6.07
N MET A 35 13.43 -2.98 -6.91
CA MET A 35 12.42 -3.94 -6.49
C MET A 35 13.06 -5.29 -6.17
N ASP A 36 12.54 -5.98 -5.16
CA ASP A 36 12.97 -7.32 -4.77
C ASP A 36 11.83 -8.35 -4.94
N ASN A 37 11.96 -9.53 -4.32
CA ASN A 37 10.95 -10.58 -4.42
C ASN A 37 9.61 -10.23 -3.74
N SER A 38 9.58 -9.17 -2.91
CA SER A 38 8.35 -8.56 -2.37
C SER A 38 7.82 -7.43 -3.27
N TRP A 39 8.40 -7.28 -4.45
CA TRP A 39 8.17 -6.19 -5.38
C TRP A 39 8.44 -4.83 -4.71
N CYS A 40 7.47 -3.94 -4.66
CA CYS A 40 7.62 -2.63 -4.03
C CYS A 40 7.32 -2.62 -2.53
N ALA A 41 7.00 -3.75 -1.89
CA ALA A 41 6.62 -3.73 -0.46
C ALA A 41 7.78 -3.26 0.42
N THR A 42 8.95 -3.89 0.35
CA THR A 42 10.15 -3.50 1.12
C THR A 42 10.67 -2.11 0.75
N ALA A 43 10.41 -1.63 -0.48
CA ALA A 43 10.74 -0.28 -0.90
C ALA A 43 10.03 0.80 -0.05
N SER A 44 9.00 0.44 0.73
CA SER A 44 8.40 1.34 1.72
C SER A 44 9.34 1.75 2.84
N LEU A 45 10.40 0.98 3.08
CA LEU A 45 11.45 1.30 4.05
C LEU A 45 12.38 2.43 3.57
N GLU A 46 12.36 2.74 2.27
CA GLU A 46 12.99 3.94 1.69
C GLU A 46 12.12 5.18 1.97
N PHE A 47 11.89 5.42 3.26
CA PHE A 47 10.83 6.25 3.79
C PHE A 47 10.82 7.68 3.23
N ASP A 48 11.97 8.34 3.19
CA ASP A 48 12.06 9.72 2.73
C ASP A 48 11.77 9.85 1.23
N ILE A 49 12.16 8.85 0.44
CA ILE A 49 11.89 8.81 -1.00
C ILE A 49 10.40 8.57 -1.23
N LEU A 50 9.81 7.59 -0.54
CA LEU A 50 8.37 7.31 -0.63
C LEU A 50 7.53 8.51 -0.21
N LYS A 51 7.89 9.16 0.91
CA LYS A 51 7.23 10.39 1.37
C LYS A 51 7.33 11.49 0.31
N GLN A 52 8.50 11.66 -0.32
CA GLN A 52 8.65 12.65 -1.38
C GLN A 52 7.78 12.33 -2.60
N ILE A 53 7.64 11.07 -3.00
CA ILE A 53 6.72 10.65 -4.07
C ILE A 53 5.27 11.06 -3.75
N HIS A 54 4.80 10.80 -2.53
CA HIS A 54 3.47 11.23 -2.11
C HIS A 54 3.32 12.76 -2.13
N LYS A 55 4.33 13.51 -1.68
CA LYS A 55 4.32 14.98 -1.77
C LYS A 55 4.25 15.46 -3.22
N ASP A 56 4.96 14.80 -4.13
CA ASP A 56 4.95 15.13 -5.55
C ASP A 56 3.54 14.93 -6.15
N TYR A 57 2.85 13.84 -5.81
CA TYR A 57 1.45 13.64 -6.24
C TYR A 57 0.47 14.65 -5.62
N ILE A 58 0.61 14.97 -4.33
CA ILE A 58 -0.20 16.00 -3.67
C ILE A 58 -0.02 17.35 -4.35
N ASN A 59 1.22 17.73 -4.65
CA ASN A 59 1.56 19.00 -5.32
C ASN A 59 1.08 19.01 -6.78
N ALA A 60 1.04 17.86 -7.44
CA ALA A 60 0.44 17.70 -8.77
C ALA A 60 -1.09 17.79 -8.79
N GLY A 61 -1.73 17.80 -7.62
CA GLY A 61 -3.18 18.01 -7.46
C GLY A 61 -3.96 16.78 -7.01
N ALA A 62 -3.31 15.66 -6.68
CA ALA A 62 -3.99 14.50 -6.13
C ALA A 62 -4.75 14.88 -4.85
N LYS A 63 -5.99 14.40 -4.75
CA LYS A 63 -6.87 14.52 -3.58
C LYS A 63 -6.92 13.23 -2.78
N ILE A 64 -6.52 12.12 -3.38
CA ILE A 64 -6.36 10.83 -2.73
C ILE A 64 -4.97 10.33 -3.10
N ILE A 65 -4.18 9.95 -2.09
CA ILE A 65 -2.94 9.22 -2.28
C ILE A 65 -3.10 7.79 -1.75
N THR A 66 -2.45 6.84 -2.39
CA THR A 66 -2.51 5.41 -2.05
C THR A 66 -1.26 4.99 -1.30
N THR A 67 -1.42 4.28 -0.18
CA THR A 67 -0.28 3.70 0.53
C THR A 67 0.40 2.66 -0.35
N ASN A 68 1.72 2.52 -0.23
CA ASN A 68 2.51 1.52 -0.96
C ASN A 68 2.32 0.09 -0.41
N THR A 69 1.06 -0.36 -0.34
CA THR A 69 0.64 -1.60 0.32
C THR A 69 -0.04 -2.59 -0.63
N TYR A 70 -0.02 -2.31 -1.94
CA TYR A 70 -0.59 -3.19 -2.96
C TYR A 70 -0.04 -4.62 -2.89
N ALA A 71 1.27 -4.77 -2.65
CA ALA A 71 1.96 -6.07 -2.63
C ALA A 71 2.53 -6.45 -1.24
N SER A 72 1.98 -5.92 -0.14
CA SER A 72 2.55 -6.09 1.21
C SER A 72 1.75 -7.01 2.15
N ASN A 73 0.85 -7.83 1.59
CA ASN A 73 0.12 -8.83 2.38
C ASN A 73 1.05 -9.98 2.82
N ARG A 74 0.64 -10.71 3.86
CA ARG A 74 1.44 -11.79 4.47
C ARG A 74 1.90 -12.84 3.46
N MET A 75 1.05 -13.20 2.49
CA MET A 75 1.39 -14.20 1.49
C MET A 75 2.58 -13.79 0.63
N ILE A 76 2.64 -12.52 0.23
CA ILE A 76 3.74 -11.99 -0.59
C ILE A 76 5.02 -11.90 0.23
N LEU A 77 4.93 -11.36 1.44
CA LEU A 77 6.11 -11.19 2.30
C LEU A 77 6.72 -12.54 2.73
N GLU A 78 5.91 -13.59 2.88
CA GLU A 78 6.41 -14.94 3.21
C GLU A 78 7.28 -15.52 2.08
N VAL A 79 6.82 -15.42 0.83
CA VAL A 79 7.61 -15.90 -0.32
C VAL A 79 8.88 -15.07 -0.53
N ALA A 80 8.81 -13.77 -0.20
CA ALA A 80 9.99 -12.91 -0.18
C ALA A 80 10.94 -13.18 1.02
N GLY A 81 10.49 -13.92 2.04
CA GLY A 81 11.26 -14.24 3.24
C GLY A 81 11.44 -13.07 4.20
N VAL A 82 10.48 -12.15 4.22
CA VAL A 82 10.45 -10.92 5.05
C VAL A 82 9.11 -10.73 5.77
N ASP A 83 8.36 -11.81 5.98
CA ASP A 83 7.06 -11.77 6.65
C ASP A 83 7.17 -11.32 8.11
N ASP A 84 8.30 -11.55 8.78
CA ASP A 84 8.59 -11.02 10.11
C ASP A 84 8.57 -9.49 10.17
N LYS A 85 8.76 -8.81 9.03
CA LYS A 85 8.73 -7.35 8.89
C LYS A 85 7.39 -6.76 8.45
N PHE A 86 6.31 -7.54 8.44
CA PHE A 86 4.99 -7.08 7.98
C PHE A 86 4.56 -5.74 8.59
N GLU A 87 4.65 -5.60 9.92
CA GLU A 87 4.23 -4.38 10.59
C GLU A 87 5.14 -3.20 10.22
N GLU A 88 6.45 -3.42 10.20
CA GLU A 88 7.46 -2.41 9.86
C GLU A 88 7.23 -1.84 8.46
N ILE A 89 7.07 -2.73 7.47
CA ILE A 89 6.86 -2.37 6.06
C ILE A 89 5.56 -1.60 5.89
N ASN A 90 4.45 -2.12 6.42
CA ASN A 90 3.14 -1.50 6.25
C ASN A 90 3.02 -0.18 7.02
N LEU A 91 3.59 -0.07 8.23
CA LEU A 91 3.63 1.20 8.95
C LEU A 91 4.47 2.24 8.24
N ALA A 92 5.62 1.85 7.67
CA ALA A 92 6.44 2.78 6.89
C ALA A 92 5.66 3.33 5.69
N ALA A 93 4.95 2.47 4.96
CA ALA A 93 4.12 2.86 3.82
C ALA A 93 3.00 3.84 4.23
N ILE A 94 2.29 3.55 5.33
CA ILE A 94 1.19 4.38 5.82
C ILE A 94 1.72 5.73 6.33
N ASN A 95 2.78 5.71 7.15
CA ASN A 95 3.35 6.90 7.75
C ASN A 95 3.98 7.84 6.71
N ALA A 96 4.56 7.29 5.64
CA ALA A 96 5.09 8.12 4.55
C ALA A 96 3.98 8.94 3.88
N ALA A 97 2.81 8.33 3.62
CA ALA A 97 1.65 9.02 3.05
C ALA A 97 1.04 10.05 4.02
N ILE A 98 0.90 9.69 5.31
CA ILE A 98 0.38 10.59 6.34
C ILE A 98 1.29 11.81 6.51
N GLN A 99 2.59 11.61 6.66
CA GLN A 99 3.56 12.70 6.82
C GLN A 99 3.66 13.56 5.56
N ALA A 100 3.58 12.96 4.36
CA ALA A 100 3.55 13.75 3.12
C ALA A 100 2.38 14.74 3.11
N ARG A 101 1.19 14.30 3.51
CA ARG A 101 0.01 15.16 3.65
C ARG A 101 0.23 16.28 4.67
N GLU A 102 0.72 15.94 5.85
CA GLU A 102 0.96 16.88 6.95
C GLU A 102 2.00 17.94 6.55
N GLU A 103 3.12 17.52 5.97
CA GLU A 103 4.19 18.43 5.51
C GLU A 103 3.75 19.33 4.35
N CYS A 104 2.83 18.85 3.50
CA CYS A 104 2.22 19.68 2.46
C CYS A 104 1.15 20.65 3.01
N GLY A 105 0.70 20.50 4.26
CA GLY A 105 -0.38 21.28 4.84
C GLY A 105 -1.73 21.05 4.13
N ARG A 106 -1.96 19.82 3.64
CA ARG A 106 -3.12 19.47 2.80
C ARG A 106 -4.06 18.50 3.49
N ASP A 107 -4.66 18.92 4.59
CA ASP A 107 -5.62 18.12 5.38
C ASP A 107 -6.86 17.66 4.58
N ASP A 108 -7.12 18.26 3.41
CA ASP A 108 -8.16 17.84 2.48
C ASP A 108 -7.79 16.59 1.66
N VAL A 109 -6.53 16.17 1.65
CA VAL A 109 -6.07 14.95 0.96
C VAL A 109 -6.37 13.71 1.81
N LEU A 110 -6.95 12.69 1.19
CA LEU A 110 -7.17 11.39 1.83
C LEU A 110 -6.00 10.43 1.58
N VAL A 111 -5.69 9.63 2.58
CA VAL A 111 -4.78 8.49 2.50
C VAL A 111 -5.61 7.22 2.39
N ALA A 112 -5.52 6.56 1.24
CA ALA A 112 -6.20 5.31 0.97
C ALA A 112 -5.25 4.13 1.22
N GLY A 113 -5.68 3.19 2.07
CA GLY A 113 -4.98 1.92 2.25
C GLY A 113 -5.18 1.04 1.01
N SER A 114 -4.13 0.83 0.21
CA SER A 114 -4.23 -0.05 -0.96
C SER A 114 -4.27 -1.52 -0.51
N LEU A 115 -5.37 -2.22 -0.80
CA LEU A 115 -5.51 -3.65 -0.55
C LEU A 115 -5.82 -4.35 -1.87
N SER A 116 -4.89 -5.15 -2.38
CA SER A 116 -5.09 -5.87 -3.64
C SER A 116 -5.50 -7.34 -3.41
N HIS A 117 -5.86 -8.02 -4.49
CA HIS A 117 -6.02 -9.47 -4.54
C HIS A 117 -4.71 -10.19 -4.96
N GLN A 118 -3.57 -9.49 -4.92
CA GLN A 118 -2.28 -9.97 -5.40
C GLN A 118 -1.81 -11.18 -4.58
N ILE A 119 -1.38 -12.20 -5.32
CA ILE A 119 -0.69 -13.39 -4.79
C ILE A 119 0.78 -13.36 -5.21
N PRO A 120 1.65 -14.15 -4.56
CA PRO A 120 3.05 -14.26 -4.97
C PRO A 120 3.18 -14.58 -6.47
N TYR A 121 4.01 -13.81 -7.16
CA TYR A 121 4.31 -14.02 -8.57
C TYR A 121 5.11 -15.32 -8.78
N GLU A 122 5.08 -15.88 -9.98
CA GLU A 122 5.76 -17.15 -10.26
C GLU A 122 7.29 -17.06 -10.11
N ASP A 123 7.86 -15.91 -10.40
CA ASP A 123 9.29 -15.61 -10.30
C ASP A 123 9.76 -15.31 -8.87
N ALA A 124 8.83 -15.16 -7.91
CA ALA A 124 9.17 -14.99 -6.51
C ALA A 124 9.68 -16.30 -5.85
N PHE A 125 9.36 -17.46 -6.45
CA PHE A 125 9.76 -18.78 -5.94
C PHE A 125 11.16 -19.19 -6.42
N ARG A 126 11.96 -19.82 -5.55
CA ARG A 126 13.33 -20.25 -5.88
C ARG A 126 13.36 -21.57 -6.64
N SER A 127 12.30 -22.38 -6.54
CA SER A 127 12.17 -23.65 -7.26
C SER A 127 10.70 -24.01 -7.50
N GLN A 128 10.46 -24.91 -8.47
CA GLN A 128 9.13 -25.48 -8.71
C GLN A 128 8.60 -26.24 -7.48
N GLU A 129 9.48 -26.91 -6.73
CA GLU A 129 9.10 -27.63 -5.52
C GLU A 129 8.58 -26.68 -4.42
N GLU A 130 9.24 -25.54 -4.24
CA GLU A 130 8.80 -24.50 -3.30
C GLU A 130 7.43 -23.95 -3.70
N LYS A 131 7.23 -23.66 -4.98
CA LYS A 131 5.95 -23.23 -5.55
C LYS A 131 4.85 -24.27 -5.30
N ASP A 132 5.10 -25.53 -5.61
CA ASP A 132 4.12 -26.61 -5.42
C ASP A 132 3.74 -26.82 -3.95
N LYS A 133 4.70 -26.64 -3.04
CA LYS A 133 4.45 -26.66 -1.59
C LYS A 133 3.62 -25.47 -1.14
N TYR A 134 3.93 -24.27 -1.65
CA TYR A 134 3.23 -23.04 -1.30
C TYR A 134 1.78 -23.04 -1.81
N ILE A 135 1.54 -23.49 -3.05
CA ILE A 135 0.20 -23.59 -3.63
C ILE A 135 -0.72 -24.47 -2.75
N LYS A 136 -0.19 -25.55 -2.17
CA LYS A 136 -0.97 -26.40 -1.24
C LYS A 136 -1.37 -25.68 0.05
N LYS A 137 -0.67 -24.62 0.44
CA LYS A 137 -0.98 -23.77 1.61
C LYS A 137 -2.08 -22.76 1.31
N LEU A 138 -2.30 -22.40 0.04
CA LEU A 138 -3.27 -21.39 -0.39
C LEU A 138 -4.73 -21.90 -0.30
N THR A 139 -5.22 -22.12 0.91
CA THR A 139 -6.62 -22.45 1.17
C THR A 139 -7.47 -21.17 1.30
N PRO A 140 -8.80 -21.24 1.09
CA PRO A 140 -9.69 -20.09 1.29
C PRO A 140 -9.52 -19.43 2.68
N GLU A 141 -9.31 -20.22 3.73
CA GLU A 141 -9.09 -19.72 5.09
C GLU A 141 -7.76 -18.95 5.21
N TYR A 142 -6.71 -19.42 4.52
CA TYR A 142 -5.43 -18.73 4.52
C TYR A 142 -5.49 -17.41 3.75
N PHE A 143 -6.17 -17.40 2.60
CA PHE A 143 -6.46 -16.18 1.84
C PHE A 143 -7.19 -15.15 2.70
N GLN A 144 -8.31 -15.57 3.28
CA GLN A 144 -9.12 -14.70 4.13
C GLN A 144 -8.28 -14.13 5.27
N LYS A 145 -7.54 -14.99 6.00
CA LYS A 145 -6.69 -14.55 7.10
C LYS A 145 -5.65 -13.51 6.65
N SER A 146 -4.99 -13.71 5.51
CA SER A 146 -3.97 -12.80 5.02
C SER A 146 -4.53 -11.45 4.57
N PHE A 147 -5.71 -11.42 3.96
CA PHE A 147 -6.35 -10.18 3.54
C PHE A 147 -6.99 -9.45 4.73
N ASP A 148 -7.62 -10.18 5.66
CA ASP A 148 -8.19 -9.62 6.88
C ASP A 148 -7.09 -8.96 7.72
N GLU A 149 -5.92 -9.59 7.84
CA GLU A 149 -4.78 -9.02 8.55
C GLU A 149 -4.36 -7.66 7.98
N LEU A 150 -4.15 -7.56 6.67
CA LEU A 150 -3.77 -6.29 6.03
C LEU A 150 -4.91 -5.26 6.09
N ALA A 151 -6.16 -5.68 5.86
CA ALA A 151 -7.32 -4.78 5.93
C ALA A 151 -7.47 -4.14 7.32
N LEU A 152 -7.42 -4.96 8.37
CA LEU A 152 -7.49 -4.48 9.76
C LEU A 152 -6.30 -3.61 10.09
N PHE A 153 -5.10 -3.98 9.67
CA PHE A 153 -3.90 -3.19 9.89
C PHE A 153 -4.01 -1.79 9.25
N LEU A 154 -4.48 -1.69 8.01
CA LEU A 154 -4.69 -0.42 7.32
C LEU A 154 -5.75 0.44 8.03
N ALA A 155 -6.85 -0.19 8.47
CA ALA A 155 -7.94 0.47 9.17
C ALA A 155 -7.52 1.04 10.54
N ASP A 156 -6.68 0.30 11.27
CA ASP A 156 -6.26 0.67 12.63
C ASP A 156 -5.10 1.69 12.65
N ASN A 157 -4.36 1.84 11.55
CA ASN A 157 -3.15 2.67 11.49
C ASN A 157 -3.29 4.00 10.72
N GLY A 158 -4.52 4.48 10.53
CA GLY A 158 -4.76 5.87 10.11
C GLY A 158 -5.04 6.10 8.64
N CYS A 159 -5.25 5.04 7.84
CA CYS A 159 -5.85 5.19 6.52
C CYS A 159 -7.28 5.75 6.66
N ASP A 160 -7.66 6.67 5.77
CA ASP A 160 -8.99 7.28 5.78
C ASP A 160 -10.06 6.29 5.26
N PHE A 161 -9.67 5.39 4.35
CA PHE A 161 -10.47 4.26 3.84
C PHE A 161 -9.56 3.21 3.18
N ILE A 162 -10.12 2.05 2.82
CA ILE A 162 -9.44 1.00 2.06
C ILE A 162 -9.86 1.08 0.60
N LEU A 163 -8.88 1.07 -0.31
CA LEU A 163 -9.08 1.00 -1.76
C LEU A 163 -8.74 -0.41 -2.23
N LEU A 164 -9.75 -1.09 -2.79
CA LEU A 164 -9.68 -2.45 -3.33
C LEU A 164 -9.46 -2.45 -4.85
#